data_AF-A0A2E6Z0Q3-F1
#
_entry.id   AF-A0A2E6Z0Q3-F1
#
_cell.length_a   1.000
_cell.length_b   1.000
_cell.length_c   1.000
_cell.angle_alpha   90.00
_cell.angle_beta   90.00
_cell.angle_gamma   90.00
#
_symmetry.space_group_name_H-M   'P 1'
#
loop_
_entity.id
_entity.type
_entity.pdbx_description
1 polymer ?
#
loop_
_entity_poly.entity_id
_entity_poly.type
_entity_poly.pdbx_seq_one_letter_code
_entity_poly.pdbx_strand_id
1 'polypeptide(L)' 'MPTKNRAFNYLIILATFISFLVSVGLWFFTENNQQEAIFVGIWVPSILCLGILLQVARD' A
#
# COMPACT_ATOMS: atom_id res chain seq x y z
N MET A 1 22.70 -1.66 -13.95
CA MET A 1 22.96 -0.95 -12.67
C MET A 1 21.62 -0.42 -12.23
N PRO A 2 21.00 -0.98 -11.17
CA PRO A 2 19.62 -0.66 -10.84
C PRO A 2 19.51 0.83 -10.55
N THR A 3 18.66 1.52 -11.30
CA THR A 3 18.57 2.98 -11.21
C THR A 3 17.81 3.31 -9.93
N LYS A 4 18.54 3.69 -8.87
CA LYS A 4 17.97 3.98 -7.56
C LYS A 4 17.12 5.25 -7.60
N ASN A 5 15.90 5.16 -8.15
CA ASN A 5 14.92 6.23 -8.17
C ASN A 5 14.29 6.37 -6.79
N ARG A 6 15.00 7.08 -5.91
CA ARG A 6 14.58 7.40 -4.54
C ARG A 6 13.15 7.94 -4.49
N ALA A 7 12.79 8.83 -5.41
CA ALA A 7 11.46 9.43 -5.50
C ALA A 7 10.34 8.39 -5.69
N PHE A 8 10.58 7.36 -6.52
CA PHE A 8 9.62 6.29 -6.73
C PHE A 8 9.40 5.46 -5.46
N ASN A 9 10.47 5.15 -4.73
CA ASN A 9 10.38 4.43 -3.47
C ASN A 9 9.59 5.22 -2.42
N TYR A 10 9.81 6.53 -2.33
CA TYR A 10 9.02 7.39 -1.44
C TYR A 10 7.54 7.43 -1.83
N LEU A 11 7.21 7.44 -3.13
CA LEU A 11 5.82 7.38 -3.60
C LEU A 11 5.13 6.07 -3.22
N ILE A 12 5.80 4.93 -3.40
CA ILE A 12 5.26 3.61 -3.01
C ILE A 12 5.04 3.56 -1.50
N ILE A 13 6.03 3.96 -0.70
CA ILE A 13 5.91 3.98 0.77
C ILE A 13 4.77 4.89 1.21
N LEU A 14 4.63 6.08 0.60
CA LEU A 14 3.55 7.01 0.91
C LEU A 14 2.18 6.41 0.55
N ALA A 15 2.05 5.78 -0.62
CA ALA A 15 0.82 5.12 -1.05
C ALA A 15 0.43 3.97 -0.11
N THR A 16 1.40 3.14 0.30
CA THR A 16 1.19 2.08 1.29
C THR A 16 0.78 2.65 2.65
N PHE A 17 1.40 3.75 3.10
CA PHE A 17 1.07 4.39 4.38
C PHE A 17 -0.35 4.99 4.37
N ILE A 18 -0.75 5.64 3.28
CA ILE A 18 -2.12 6.16 3.12
C ILE A 18 -3.13 5.00 3.09
N SER A 19 -2.84 3.91 2.35
CA SER A 19 -3.71 2.73 2.33
C SER A 19 -3.85 2.07 3.71
N PHE A 20 -2.77 2.04 4.49
CA PHE A 20 -2.79 1.58 5.88
C PHE A 20 -3.66 2.49 6.76
N LEU A 21 -3.53 3.81 6.66
CA LEU A 21 -4.37 4.77 7.40
C LEU A 21 -5.85 4.65 7.04
N VAL A 22 -6.18 4.40 5.77
CA VAL A 22 -7.56 4.14 5.33
C VAL A 22 -8.08 2.83 5.91
N SER A 23 -7.26 1.78 6.01
CA SER A 23 -7.63 0.51 6.64
C SER A 23 -7.93 0.67 8.13
N VAL A 24 -7.04 1.32 8.86
CA VAL A 24 -7.21 1.63 10.28
C VAL A 24 -8.42 2.56 10.47
N GLY A 25 -8.57 3.56 9.61
CA GLY A 25 -9.71 4.48 9.62
C GLY A 25 -11.04 3.75 9.46
N LEU A 26 -11.17 2.87 8.45
CA LEU A 26 -12.39 2.08 8.27
C LEU A 26 -12.67 1.16 9.46
N TRP A 27 -11.63 0.54 10.04
CA TRP A 27 -11.79 -0.37 11.18
C TRP A 27 -12.29 0.35 12.44
N PHE A 28 -11.83 1.58 12.68
CA PHE A 28 -12.16 2.32 13.90
C PHE A 28 -13.34 3.30 13.75
N PHE A 29 -13.60 3.85 12.56
CA PHE A 29 -14.68 4.82 12.33
C PHE A 29 -15.96 4.21 11.76
N THR A 30 -15.94 2.98 11.22
CA THR A 30 -17.13 2.34 10.67
C THR A 30 -17.62 1.21 11.59
N GLU A 31 -18.67 1.47 12.39
CA GLU A 31 -19.41 0.42 13.08
C GLU A 31 -20.16 -0.47 12.05
N ASN A 32 -20.06 -1.80 12.21
CA ASN A 32 -20.68 -2.87 11.39
C ASN A 32 -20.02 -3.34 10.07
N ASN A 33 -18.89 -2.77 9.61
CA ASN A 33 -18.24 -3.20 8.34
C ASN A 33 -16.92 -3.98 8.52
N GLN A 34 -16.87 -4.95 9.46
CA GLN A 34 -15.69 -5.80 9.67
C GLN A 34 -15.20 -6.50 8.39
N GLN A 35 -16.09 -6.83 7.46
CA GLN A 35 -15.71 -7.47 6.19
C GLN A 35 -14.94 -6.52 5.28
N GLU A 36 -15.40 -5.27 5.13
CA GLU A 36 -14.68 -4.28 4.33
C GLU A 36 -13.30 -4.02 4.90
N ALA A 37 -13.19 -3.98 6.23
CA ALA A 37 -11.92 -3.77 6.91
C ALA A 37 -10.88 -4.90 6.65
N ILE A 38 -11.32 -6.15 6.48
CA ILE A 38 -10.49 -7.28 6.03
C ILE A 38 -10.04 -7.12 4.57
N PHE A 39 -10.95 -6.71 3.68
CA PHE A 39 -10.57 -6.34 2.32
C PHE A 39 -9.55 -5.19 2.34
N VAL A 40 -9.66 -4.27 3.32
CA VAL A 40 -8.69 -3.17 3.42
C VAL A 40 -7.27 -3.62 3.77
N GLY A 41 -7.15 -4.69 4.57
CA GLY A 41 -5.86 -5.24 4.96
C GLY A 41 -5.12 -5.96 3.82
N ILE A 42 -5.84 -6.52 2.84
CA ILE A 42 -5.26 -7.34 1.76
C ILE A 42 -4.58 -6.49 0.69
N TRP A 43 -5.06 -5.30 0.37
CA TRP A 43 -4.44 -4.48 -0.68
C TRP A 43 -3.23 -3.65 -0.21
N VAL A 44 -2.99 -3.49 1.10
CA VAL A 44 -1.75 -2.90 1.64
C VAL A 44 -0.50 -3.66 1.17
N PRO A 45 -0.39 -4.99 1.38
CA PRO A 45 0.73 -5.77 0.85
C PRO A 45 0.73 -5.84 -0.69
N SER A 46 -0.43 -5.75 -1.36
CA SER A 46 -0.51 -5.69 -2.82
C SER A 46 0.13 -4.43 -3.41
N ILE A 47 -0.01 -3.26 -2.76
CA ILE A 47 0.63 -2.00 -3.17
C ILE A 47 2.15 -2.10 -3.03
N LEU A 48 2.64 -2.70 -1.93
CA LEU A 48 4.07 -2.98 -1.75
C LEU A 48 4.60 -3.92 -2.83
N CYS A 49 3.88 -5.01 -3.10
CA CYS A 49 4.26 -6.00 -4.11
C CYS A 49 4.28 -5.38 -5.52
N LEU A 50 3.30 -4.55 -5.86
CA LEU A 50 3.27 -3.80 -7.11
C LEU A 50 4.44 -2.81 -7.21
N GLY A 51 4.79 -2.11 -6.12
CA GLY A 51 5.93 -1.21 -6.09
C GLY A 51 7.27 -1.93 -6.34
N ILE A 52 7.44 -3.12 -5.75
CA ILE A 52 8.62 -3.98 -5.98
C ILE A 52 8.62 -4.49 -7.43
N LEU A 53 7.48 -4.97 -7.95
CA LEU A 53 7.35 -5.42 -9.34
C LEU A 53 7.71 -4.32 -10.34
N LEU A 54 7.22 -3.10 -10.14
CA LEU A 54 7.53 -1.97 -11.02
C LEU A 54 9.00 -1.53 -10.91
N GLN A 55 9.64 -1.73 -9.77
CA GLN A 55 11.07 -1.50 -9.59
C GLN A 55 11.88 -2.56 -10.34
N VAL A 56 11.56 -3.84 -10.15
CA VAL A 56 12.22 -4.96 -10.83
C VAL A 56 12.01 -4.90 -12.35
N ALA A 57 10.81 -4.55 -12.82
CA ALA A 57 10.51 -4.44 -14.26
C ALA A 57 11.18 -3.23 -14.93
N ARG A 58 11.67 -2.26 -14.15
CA ARG A 58 12.40 -1.09 -14.65
C ARG A 58 13.92 -1.34 -14.73
N ASP A 59 14.42 -2.36 -14.03
CA ASP A 59 15.84 -2.77 -14.01
C ASP A 59 16.15 -3.81 -15.10
#